data_AF-A0A7Y5DUS7-F1
#
_entry.id   AF-A0A7Y5DUS7-F1
#
_cell.length_a   1.000
_cell.length_b   1.000
_cell.length_c   1.000
_cell.angle_alpha   90.00
_cell.angle_beta   90.00
_cell.angle_gamma   90.00
#
_symmetry.space_group_name_H-M   'P 1'
#
loop_
_entity.id
_entity.type
_entity.pdbx_description
1 polymer ?
#
loop_
_entity_poly.entity_id
_entity_poly.type
_entity_poly.pdbx_seq_one_letter_code
_entity_poly.pdbx_strand_id
1 'polypeptide(L)'
;MILHAINLGLLTLLFFVVGMVKPKWALFFMEKPSRWLITIITTICFMVVMTMYGEGQRQAKIIEKHKKPAAASITNVPVPIPEAAPVPVPADAPKAPVKKK
;
A
#
# COMPACT_ATOMS: atom_id res chain seq x y z
N MET A 1 6.54 9.27 -4.23
CA MET A 1 7.29 9.53 -2.98
C MET A 1 8.67 8.87 -2.96
N ILE A 2 8.78 7.55 -3.18
CA ILE A 2 10.08 6.83 -3.11
C ILE A 2 11.13 7.41 -4.05
N LEU A 3 10.81 7.68 -5.33
CA LEU A 3 11.77 8.24 -6.30
C LEU A 3 12.30 9.62 -5.85
N HIS A 4 11.42 10.47 -5.32
CA HIS A 4 11.82 11.77 -4.77
C HIS A 4 12.69 11.61 -3.52
N ALA A 5 12.39 10.64 -2.65
CA ALA A 5 13.21 10.36 -1.47
C ALA A 5 14.61 9.89 -1.87
N ILE A 6 14.72 9.06 -2.92
CA ILE A 6 16.02 8.61 -3.45
C ILE A 6 16.80 9.78 -4.05
N ASN A 7 16.16 10.60 -4.90
CA ASN A 7 16.80 11.78 -5.47
C ASN A 7 17.26 12.76 -4.38
N LEU A 8 16.44 12.98 -3.36
CA LEU A 8 16.77 13.83 -2.23
C LEU A 8 17.91 13.22 -1.38
N GLY A 9 17.94 11.91 -1.21
CA GLY A 9 19.04 11.20 -0.55
C GLY A 9 20.37 11.34 -1.31
N LEU A 10 20.33 11.20 -2.64
CA LEU A 10 21.47 11.43 -3.53
C LEU A 10 21.96 12.88 -3.46
N LEU A 11 21.03 13.84 -3.48
CA LEU A 11 21.35 15.26 -3.31
C LEU A 11 21.96 15.54 -1.93
N THR A 12 21.43 14.93 -0.87
CA THR A 12 21.94 15.06 0.49
C THR A 12 23.35 14.50 0.60
N LEU A 13 23.62 13.36 -0.05
CA LEU A 13 24.96 12.78 -0.11
C LEU A 13 25.92 13.68 -0.89
N LEU A 14 25.50 14.21 -2.04
CA LEU A 14 26.29 15.15 -2.83
C LEU A 14 26.60 16.42 -2.02
N PHE A 15 25.58 17.00 -1.37
CA PHE A 15 25.70 18.15 -0.49
C PHE A 15 26.71 17.88 0.64
N PHE A 16 26.65 16.70 1.26
CA PHE A 16 27.57 16.31 2.31
C PHE A 16 29.01 16.21 1.81
N VAL A 17 29.25 15.52 0.69
CA VAL A 17 30.59 15.36 0.12
C VAL A 17 31.16 16.72 -0.30
N VAL A 18 30.39 17.50 -1.05
CA VAL A 18 30.79 18.84 -1.50
C VAL A 18 31.03 19.76 -0.31
N GLY A 19 30.16 19.73 0.69
CA GLY A 19 30.29 20.52 1.91
C GLY A 19 31.51 20.14 2.76
N MET A 20 31.85 18.85 2.83
CA MET A 20 33.04 18.39 3.56
C MET A 20 34.35 18.78 2.85
N VAL A 21 34.37 18.77 1.51
CA VAL A 21 35.53 19.21 0.70
C VAL A 21 35.69 20.73 0.74
N LYS A 22 34.62 21.48 0.47
CA LYS A 22 34.60 22.94 0.58
C LYS A 22 33.30 23.41 1.25
N PRO A 23 33.34 23.79 2.53
CA PRO A 23 32.13 24.13 3.27
C PRO A 23 31.40 25.36 2.72
N LYS A 24 32.13 26.26 2.08
CA LYS A 24 31.60 27.46 1.43
C LYS A 24 30.80 27.18 0.15
N TRP A 25 30.95 25.99 -0.45
CA TRP A 25 30.12 25.60 -1.59
C TRP A 25 28.72 25.14 -1.15
N ALA A 26 28.67 24.36 -0.07
CA ALA A 26 27.41 23.91 0.51
C ALA A 26 26.65 25.06 1.23
N LEU A 27 27.37 25.87 2.00
CA LEU A 27 26.84 27.06 2.66
C LEU A 27 27.40 28.33 2.03
N PHE A 28 27.03 28.59 0.78
CA PHE A 28 27.47 29.77 0.02
C PHE A 28 27.05 31.11 0.64
N PHE A 29 26.08 31.08 1.56
CA PHE A 29 25.52 32.25 2.22
C PHE A 29 26.25 32.65 3.52
N MET A 30 27.24 31.88 3.98
CA MET A 30 27.92 32.14 5.25
C MET A 30 29.40 32.50 5.06
N GLU A 31 29.90 33.52 5.78
CA GLU A 31 31.29 33.99 5.62
C GLU A 31 32.34 32.98 6.08
N LYS A 32 32.11 32.33 7.23
CA LYS A 32 33.00 31.33 7.84
C LYS A 32 32.27 30.02 8.12
N PRO A 33 31.97 29.21 7.09
CA PRO A 33 31.29 27.95 7.26
C PRO A 33 32.21 26.88 7.86
N SER A 34 31.80 26.36 9.01
CA SER A 34 32.47 25.25 9.69
C SER A 34 31.98 23.91 9.16
N ARG A 35 32.89 22.94 9.04
CA ARG A 35 32.58 21.54 8.69
C ARG A 35 31.62 20.88 9.68
N TRP A 36 31.66 21.30 10.95
CA TRP A 36 30.73 20.84 11.99
C TRP A 36 29.28 21.20 11.69
N LEU A 37 29.06 22.38 11.09
CA LEU A 37 27.71 22.85 10.80
C LEU A 37 27.09 22.04 9.65
N ILE A 38 27.92 21.62 8.69
CA ILE A 38 27.50 20.77 7.57
C ILE A 38 27.09 19.38 8.04
N THR A 39 27.82 18.82 9.01
CA THR A 39 27.48 17.52 9.60
C THR A 39 26.14 17.58 10.32
N ILE A 40 25.87 18.65 11.08
CA ILE A 40 24.58 18.87 11.75
C ILE A 40 23.44 18.96 10.72
N ILE A 41 23.57 19.84 9.71
CA ILE A 41 22.55 20.00 8.67
C ILE A 41 22.31 18.70 7.93
N THR A 42 23.38 18.00 7.54
CA THR A 42 23.29 16.72 6.82
C THR A 42 22.56 15.67 7.66
N THR A 43 22.78 15.64 8.98
CA THR A 43 22.08 14.71 9.87
C THR A 43 20.57 14.96 9.86
N ILE A 44 20.15 16.23 9.88
CA ILE A 44 18.74 16.61 9.78
C ILE A 44 18.18 16.24 8.40
N CYS A 45 18.87 16.57 7.31
CA CYS A 45 18.47 16.19 5.95
C CYS A 45 18.34 14.68 5.80
N PHE A 46 19.25 13.90 6.40
CA PHE A 46 19.21 12.45 6.38
C PHE A 46 17.96 11.90 7.10
N MET A 47 17.59 12.46 8.25
CA MET A 47 16.34 12.11 8.93
C MET A 47 15.10 12.40 8.07
N VAL A 48 15.09 13.52 7.35
CA VAL A 48 14.00 13.86 6.42
C VAL A 48 13.92 12.83 5.28
N VAL A 49 15.04 12.51 4.65
CA VAL A 49 15.11 11.50 3.57
C VAL A 49 14.61 10.15 4.07
N MET A 50 15.04 9.71 5.25
CA MET A 50 14.63 8.43 5.83
C MET A 50 13.13 8.39 6.16
N THR A 51 12.59 9.47 6.71
CA THR A 51 11.15 9.59 6.99
C THR A 51 10.35 9.51 5.68
N MET A 52 10.79 10.25 4.65
CA MET A 52 10.14 10.30 3.34
C MET A 52 10.24 8.97 2.57
N TYR A 53 11.35 8.25 2.75
CA TYR A 53 11.51 6.91 2.19
C TYR A 53 10.61 5.90 2.89
N GLY A 54 10.54 5.95 4.23
CA GLY A 54 9.72 5.06 5.04
C GLY A 54 8.21 5.18 4.74
N GLU A 55 7.70 6.41 4.68
CA GLU A 55 6.31 6.66 4.28
C GLU A 55 6.04 6.23 2.84
N GLY A 56 7.00 6.45 1.94
CA GLY A 56 6.91 6.00 0.55
C GLY A 56 6.78 4.49 0.42
N GLN A 57 7.57 3.73 1.19
CA GLN A 57 7.48 2.27 1.26
C GLN A 57 6.17 1.79 1.86
N ARG A 58 5.65 2.47 2.89
CA ARG A 58 4.35 2.15 3.47
C ARG A 58 3.22 2.32 2.44
N GLN A 59 3.26 3.38 1.64
CA GLN A 59 2.31 3.59 0.54
C GLN A 59 2.44 2.52 -0.55
N ALA A 60 3.67 2.15 -0.95
CA ALA A 60 3.90 1.11 -1.95
C ALA A 60 3.29 -0.24 -1.54
N LYS A 61 3.47 -0.65 -0.28
CA LYS A 61 2.88 -1.88 0.26
C LYS A 61 1.35 -1.87 0.26
N ILE A 62 0.73 -0.72 0.52
CA ILE A 62 -0.73 -0.57 0.47
C ILE A 62 -1.20 -0.71 -0.98
N ILE A 63 -0.54 -0.03 -1.92
CA ILE A 63 -0.86 -0.13 -3.35
C ILE A 63 -0.69 -1.55 -3.87
N GLU A 64 0.36 -2.28 -3.48
CA GLU A 64 0.54 -3.69 -3.86
C GLU A 64 -0.58 -4.60 -3.31
N LYS A 65 -0.98 -4.40 -2.05
CA LYS A 65 -2.10 -5.14 -1.44
C LYS A 65 -3.43 -4.85 -2.15
N HIS A 66 -3.66 -3.62 -2.59
CA HIS A 66 -4.88 -3.25 -3.32
C HIS A 66 -4.83 -3.51 -4.83
N LYS A 67 -3.64 -3.70 -5.42
CA LYS A 67 -3.48 -4.19 -6.80
C LYS A 67 -3.60 -5.72 -6.92
N LYS A 68 -3.48 -6.45 -5.80
CA LYS A 68 -3.69 -7.90 -5.74
C LYS A 68 -5.08 -8.27 -5.20
N PRO A 69 -6.18 -7.91 -5.89
CA PRO A 69 -7.36 -8.75 -5.90
C PRO A 69 -7.86 -8.97 -7.34
N ALA A 70 -7.40 -10.06 -7.97
CA ALA A 70 -8.04 -10.69 -9.14
C ALA A 70 -7.48 -12.09 -9.48
N ALA A 71 -6.37 -12.54 -8.86
CA ALA A 71 -5.75 -13.82 -9.20
C ALA A 71 -5.85 -14.91 -8.11
N ALA A 72 -6.62 -14.69 -7.04
CA ALA A 72 -6.76 -15.65 -5.95
C ALA A 72 -8.22 -15.81 -5.49
N SER A 73 -9.12 -16.09 -6.43
CA SER A 73 -10.46 -16.61 -6.12
C SER A 73 -11.11 -17.14 -7.39
N ILE A 74 -10.53 -18.19 -7.96
CA ILE A 74 -11.31 -19.18 -8.71
C ILE A 74 -11.13 -20.53 -8.01
N THR A 75 -11.46 -20.58 -6.72
CA THR A 75 -11.92 -21.85 -6.16
C THR A 75 -13.36 -21.95 -6.65
N ASN A 76 -13.56 -22.73 -7.70
CA ASN A 76 -14.88 -23.13 -8.17
C ASN A 76 -15.49 -24.00 -7.06
N VAL A 77 -16.07 -23.37 -6.04
CA VAL A 77 -16.91 -24.06 -5.06
C VAL A 77 -18.22 -24.35 -5.81
N PRO A 78 -18.60 -25.61 -6.04
CA PRO A 78 -19.89 -25.91 -6.63
C PRO A 78 -20.96 -25.31 -5.73
N VAL A 79 -21.73 -24.36 -6.25
CA VAL A 79 -22.90 -23.83 -5.57
C VAL A 79 -23.87 -25.00 -5.37
N PRO A 80 -24.24 -25.37 -4.13
CA PRO A 80 -25.37 -26.25 -3.91
C PRO A 80 -26.60 -25.50 -4.41
N ILE A 81 -27.20 -26.01 -5.48
CA ILE A 81 -28.51 -25.60 -5.94
C ILE A 81 -29.45 -25.74 -4.72
N PRO A 82 -30.14 -24.68 -4.27
CA PRO A 82 -31.17 -24.84 -3.25
C PRO A 82 -32.20 -25.84 -3.77
N GLU A 83 -32.26 -27.01 -3.14
CA GLU A 83 -33.31 -27.98 -3.37
C GLU A 83 -34.65 -27.27 -3.12
N ALA A 84 -35.46 -27.17 -4.16
CA ALA A 84 -36.72 -26.45 -4.14
C ALA A 84 -37.54 -26.95 -2.96
N ALA A 85 -37.87 -26.03 -2.04
CA ALA A 85 -38.75 -26.32 -0.92
C ALA A 85 -40.02 -27.03 -1.45
N PRO A 86 -40.45 -28.14 -0.82
CA PRO A 86 -41.67 -28.81 -1.22
C PRO A 86 -42.81 -27.82 -1.09
N VAL A 87 -43.43 -27.49 -2.23
CA VAL A 87 -44.64 -26.67 -2.29
C VAL A 87 -45.68 -27.32 -1.37
N PRO A 88 -46.30 -26.57 -0.43
CA PRO A 88 -47.38 -27.10 0.37
C PRO A 88 -48.54 -27.45 -0.57
N VAL A 89 -48.88 -28.73 -0.63
CA VAL A 89 -50.11 -29.19 -1.28
C VAL A 89 -51.27 -28.60 -0.47
N PRO A 90 -52.16 -27.76 -1.05
CA PRO A 90 -53.36 -27.32 -0.35
C PRO A 90 -54.25 -28.53 -0.05
N ALA A 91 -54.48 -28.76 1.24
CA ALA A 91 -55.54 -29.63 1.71
C ALA A 91 -56.89 -29.00 1.35
N ASP A 92 -57.71 -29.78 0.66
CA ASP A 92 -59.18 -29.80 0.62
C ASP A 92 -59.75 -29.81 -0.80
N ALA A 93 -59.99 -31.02 -1.30
CA ALA A 93 -61.10 -31.26 -2.20
C ALA A 93 -61.78 -32.61 -1.84
N PRO A 94 -63.12 -32.70 -1.89
CA PRO A 94 -63.88 -33.69 -1.14
C PRO A 94 -63.87 -35.09 -1.76
N LYS A 95 -63.92 -36.10 -0.90
CA LYS A 95 -64.08 -37.52 -1.23
C LYS A 95 -65.25 -37.76 -2.19
N ALA A 96 -65.02 -38.52 -3.26
CA ALA A 96 -66.05 -39.29 -3.95
C ALA A 96 -65.49 -40.67 -4.38
N PRO A 97 -66.31 -41.73 -4.39
CA PRO A 97 -65.88 -43.08 -4.03
C PRO A 97 -65.38 -43.93 -5.21
N VAL A 98 -64.53 -44.87 -4.80
CA VAL A 98 -64.03 -46.06 -5.50
C VAL A 98 -65.10 -46.77 -6.34
N LYS A 99 -64.82 -46.98 -7.64
CA LYS A 99 -65.42 -48.09 -8.41
C LYS A 99 -64.39 -49.22 -8.53
N LYS A 100 -64.72 -50.37 -7.95
CA LYS A 100 -64.04 -51.66 -8.17
C LYS A 100 -64.70 -52.38 -9.35
N LYS A 101 -63.83 -53.02 -10.14
CA LYS A 101 -64.07 -54.14 -11.07
C LYS A 101 -64.69 -53.81 -12.42
#